data_AF-A0A7J0FFC0-F1
#
_entry.id   AF-A0A7J0FFC0-F1
#
_cell.length_a   1.000
_cell.length_b   1.000
_cell.length_c   1.000
_cell.angle_alpha   90.00
_cell.angle_beta   90.00
_cell.angle_gamma   90.00
#
_symmetry.space_group_name_H-M   'P 1'
#
loop_
_entity.id
_entity.type
_entity.pdbx_description
1 polymer ?
#
loop_
_entity_poly.entity_id
_entity_poly.type
_entity_poly.pdbx_seq_one_letter_code
_entity_poly.pdbx_strand_id
1 'polypeptide(L)'
;MGKAKKAPKFAVMKKLVTSKAIKQHKEEILNPNKKDLHKEKLPRNTICFVCSIFFKHNTALGPPYRVLVDTNFINFSIQNKLDLEKGMMDCLYAKCTPCITDCVMAELEKLGQKYRVALRIAKDPRFERLPCTHKGTYADDCIVDRVTQHKCYIVATCDRDLKRRIRKVPGVPIMYITKHQYSIERLPEATIGGGFYLSFQLLCFMQLPEFETSEMRRA
;
A
#
# COMPACT_ATOMS: atom_id res chain seq x y z
N MET A 1 -54.64 -30.33 33.59
CA MET A 1 -53.79 -31.48 33.97
C MET A 1 -52.34 -31.01 34.06
N GLY A 2 -51.78 -30.91 35.28
CA GLY A 2 -50.39 -30.45 35.49
C GLY A 2 -49.38 -31.54 35.15
N LYS A 3 -48.36 -31.22 34.35
CA LYS A 3 -47.31 -32.17 33.94
C LYS A 3 -46.47 -32.61 35.15
N ALA A 4 -46.14 -33.90 35.22
CA ALA A 4 -45.34 -34.49 36.28
C ALA A 4 -43.96 -33.81 36.42
N LYS A 5 -43.59 -33.46 37.65
CA LYS A 5 -42.27 -32.87 37.95
C LYS A 5 -41.19 -33.93 37.78
N LYS A 6 -40.12 -33.61 37.04
CA LYS A 6 -38.96 -34.50 36.87
C LYS A 6 -38.26 -34.69 38.21
N ALA A 7 -38.09 -35.94 38.61
CA ALA A 7 -37.39 -36.28 39.85
C ALA A 7 -35.91 -35.82 39.81
N PRO A 8 -35.36 -35.33 40.92
CA PRO A 8 -33.94 -34.99 41.00
C PRO A 8 -33.08 -36.25 40.80
N LYS A 9 -32.00 -36.11 40.04
CA LYS A 9 -31.03 -37.20 39.85
C LYS A 9 -30.19 -37.35 41.11
N PHE A 10 -30.00 -38.58 41.57
CA PHE A 10 -29.14 -38.89 42.70
C PHE A 10 -27.66 -38.65 42.33
N ALA A 11 -26.86 -38.12 43.26
CA ALA A 11 -25.42 -37.89 43.11
C ALA A 11 -24.98 -37.00 41.91
N VAL A 12 -25.70 -35.91 41.65
CA VAL A 12 -25.27 -34.92 40.63
C VAL A 12 -24.05 -34.15 41.15
N MET A 13 -22.89 -34.43 40.56
CA MET A 13 -21.66 -33.68 40.83
C MET A 13 -21.56 -32.43 39.95
N LYS A 14 -20.83 -31.42 40.44
CA LYS A 14 -20.45 -30.26 39.62
C LYS A 14 -19.58 -30.73 38.46
N LYS A 15 -19.86 -30.23 37.25
CA LYS A 15 -19.01 -30.53 36.07
C LYS A 15 -17.65 -29.87 36.26
N LEU A 16 -16.64 -30.69 36.55
CA LEU A 16 -15.24 -30.27 36.61
C LEU A 16 -14.54 -30.66 35.30
N VAL A 17 -13.59 -29.83 34.88
CA VAL A 17 -12.76 -30.15 33.71
C VAL A 17 -11.96 -31.41 34.01
N THR A 18 -12.10 -32.42 33.14
CA THR A 18 -11.41 -33.69 33.30
C THR A 18 -9.93 -33.55 32.94
N SER A 19 -9.08 -34.30 33.63
CA SER A 19 -7.64 -34.36 33.33
C SER A 19 -7.34 -34.81 31.89
N LYS A 20 -8.23 -35.61 31.29
CA LYS A 20 -8.17 -36.01 29.88
C LYS A 20 -8.38 -34.83 28.92
N ALA A 21 -9.37 -33.97 29.18
CA ALA A 21 -9.61 -32.79 28.35
C ALA A 21 -8.43 -31.80 28.40
N ILE A 22 -7.79 -31.66 29.58
CA ILE A 22 -6.60 -30.82 29.75
C ILE A 22 -5.42 -31.39 28.95
N LYS A 23 -5.23 -32.71 28.95
CA LYS A 23 -4.17 -33.37 28.17
C LYS A 23 -4.40 -33.23 26.66
N GLN A 24 -5.62 -33.43 26.18
CA GLN A 24 -5.98 -33.25 24.77
C GLN A 24 -5.72 -31.82 24.28
N HIS A 25 -6.16 -30.82 25.05
CA HIS A 25 -5.92 -29.41 24.70
C HIS A 25 -4.42 -29.06 24.72
N LYS A 26 -3.66 -29.63 25.67
CA LYS A 26 -2.19 -29.50 25.68
C LYS A 26 -1.56 -30.16 24.46
N GLU A 27 -1.97 -31.37 24.09
CA GLU A 27 -1.48 -32.08 22.91
C GLU A 27 -1.84 -31.35 21.60
N GLU A 28 -3.00 -30.70 21.50
CA GLU A 28 -3.36 -29.91 20.33
C GLU A 28 -2.52 -28.64 20.18
N ILE A 29 -2.20 -27.98 21.29
CA ILE A 29 -1.35 -26.77 21.29
C ILE A 29 0.13 -27.14 21.10
N LEU A 30 0.58 -28.22 21.75
CA LEU A 30 2.00 -28.59 21.88
C LEU A 30 2.46 -29.67 20.91
N ASN A 31 1.63 -30.24 20.03
CA ASN A 31 2.12 -31.18 19.01
C ASN A 31 2.76 -30.42 17.84
N PRO A 32 4.11 -30.32 17.74
CA PRO A 32 4.78 -29.77 16.56
C PRO A 32 4.51 -30.65 15.32
N ASN A 33 4.50 -31.98 15.50
CA ASN A 33 4.46 -32.96 14.41
C ASN A 33 3.21 -32.87 13.51
N LYS A 34 2.06 -32.40 14.03
CA LYS A 34 0.85 -32.18 13.20
C LYS A 34 1.00 -30.99 12.25
N LYS A 35 1.76 -29.95 12.65
CA LYS A 35 2.01 -28.77 11.81
C LYS A 35 2.99 -29.10 10.68
N ASP A 36 3.95 -29.98 10.94
CA ASP A 36 4.99 -30.38 9.99
C ASP A 36 4.42 -31.26 8.86
N LEU A 37 3.58 -32.25 9.20
CA LEU A 37 2.88 -33.11 8.22
C LEU A 37 1.94 -32.33 7.28
N HIS A 38 1.36 -31.23 7.76
CA HIS A 38 0.53 -30.35 6.93
C HIS A 38 1.39 -29.41 6.07
N LYS A 39 2.58 -29.03 6.54
CA LYS A 39 3.53 -28.18 5.82
C LYS A 39 4.11 -28.87 4.59
N GLU A 40 4.39 -30.17 4.68
CA GLU A 40 4.95 -30.97 3.57
C GLU A 40 3.96 -31.20 2.42
N LYS A 41 2.65 -31.18 2.69
CA LYS A 41 1.60 -31.35 1.68
C LYS A 41 1.18 -30.07 0.96
N LEU A 42 1.67 -28.92 1.42
CA LEU A 42 1.37 -27.64 0.77
C LEU A 42 2.32 -27.43 -0.41
N PRO A 43 1.83 -27.02 -1.60
CA PRO A 43 2.70 -26.71 -2.71
C PRO A 43 3.68 -25.59 -2.32
N ARG A 44 4.93 -25.72 -2.76
CA ARG A 44 5.98 -24.74 -2.48
C ARG A 44 5.60 -23.43 -3.18
N ASN A 45 5.13 -22.45 -2.42
CA ASN A 45 4.78 -21.14 -2.96
C ASN A 45 6.05 -20.35 -3.27
N THR A 46 6.67 -20.61 -4.43
CA THR A 46 7.74 -19.76 -4.94
C THR A 46 7.10 -18.55 -5.60
N ILE A 47 7.40 -17.37 -5.07
CA ILE A 47 6.90 -16.10 -5.62
C ILE A 47 7.44 -15.97 -7.05
N CYS A 48 6.56 -15.98 -8.04
CA CYS A 48 6.95 -15.75 -9.43
C CYS A 48 7.33 -14.28 -9.59
N PHE A 49 8.48 -13.99 -10.21
CA PHE A 49 8.86 -12.63 -10.52
C PHE A 49 7.97 -12.09 -11.65
N VAL A 50 7.47 -10.87 -11.49
CA VAL A 50 6.64 -10.20 -12.50
C VAL A 50 7.50 -9.88 -13.72
N CYS A 51 7.04 -10.25 -14.92
CA CYS A 51 7.77 -10.05 -16.19
C CYS A 51 8.13 -8.58 -16.49
N SER A 52 7.45 -7.62 -15.87
CA SER A 52 7.67 -6.19 -16.06
C SER A 52 8.97 -5.65 -15.42
N ILE A 53 9.73 -6.49 -14.71
CA ILE A 53 10.96 -6.07 -14.03
C ILE A 53 12.16 -6.63 -14.76
N PHE A 54 12.82 -5.80 -15.55
CA PHE A 54 14.14 -6.13 -16.09
C PHE A 54 15.20 -5.69 -15.07
N PHE A 55 15.79 -6.66 -14.36
CA PHE A 55 16.76 -6.50 -13.26
C PHE A 55 16.28 -5.64 -12.06
N LYS A 56 16.04 -4.35 -12.27
CA LYS A 56 15.52 -3.37 -11.29
C LYS A 56 14.67 -2.26 -11.93
N HIS A 57 14.65 -2.15 -13.25
CA HIS A 57 13.80 -1.21 -13.98
C HIS A 57 12.37 -1.75 -14.04
N ASN A 58 11.42 -0.87 -13.79
CA ASN A 58 10.00 -1.20 -13.82
C ASN A 58 9.39 -0.55 -15.05
N THR A 59 9.22 -1.33 -16.11
CA THR A 59 8.70 -0.85 -17.40
C THR A 59 7.18 -0.65 -17.40
N ALA A 60 6.48 -1.04 -16.33
CA ALA A 60 5.02 -0.87 -16.20
C ALA A 60 4.61 0.49 -15.63
N LEU A 61 5.56 1.34 -15.24
CA LEU A 61 5.27 2.69 -14.79
C LEU A 61 5.12 3.59 -16.02
N GLY A 62 3.93 3.54 -16.63
CA GLY A 62 3.53 4.48 -17.68
C GLY A 62 2.63 5.60 -17.11
N PRO A 63 2.58 6.77 -17.76
CA PRO A 63 1.58 7.78 -17.44
C PRO A 63 0.18 7.23 -17.76
N PRO A 64 -0.84 7.38 -16.87
CA PRO A 64 -0.87 8.15 -15.62
C PRO A 64 -0.24 7.44 -14.42
N TYR A 65 0.61 8.16 -13.69
CA TYR A 65 1.26 7.61 -12.49
C TYR A 65 0.26 7.49 -11.33
N ARG A 66 0.22 6.31 -10.71
CA ARG A 66 -0.59 6.06 -9.51
C ARG A 66 0.29 6.18 -8.27
N VAL A 67 -0.06 7.13 -7.40
CA VAL A 67 0.74 7.43 -6.21
C VAL A 67 -0.04 7.01 -4.96
N LEU A 68 0.45 6.04 -4.21
CA LEU A 68 -0.10 5.67 -2.91
C LEU A 68 0.29 6.71 -1.87
N VAL A 69 -0.72 7.37 -1.28
CA VAL A 69 -0.52 8.43 -0.31
C VAL A 69 -0.67 7.90 1.11
N ASP A 70 0.28 8.27 1.97
CA ASP A 70 0.33 7.94 3.39
C ASP A 70 -0.19 9.10 4.28
N THR A 71 -0.66 8.81 5.50
CA THR A 71 -1.26 9.81 6.39
C THR A 71 -0.26 10.88 6.80
N ASN A 72 0.97 10.47 7.15
CA ASN A 72 2.04 11.37 7.52
C ASN A 72 2.45 12.30 6.38
N PHE A 73 2.43 11.80 5.13
CA PHE A 73 2.73 12.61 3.95
C PHE A 73 1.71 13.74 3.75
N ILE A 74 0.42 13.48 3.98
CA ILE A 74 -0.64 14.50 3.92
C ILE A 74 -0.39 15.57 4.99
N ASN A 75 -0.04 15.15 6.21
CA ASN A 75 0.22 16.06 7.32
C ASN A 75 1.39 17.00 7.02
N PHE A 76 2.49 16.46 6.52
CA PHE A 76 3.64 17.28 6.10
C PHE A 76 3.33 18.17 4.89
N SER A 77 2.47 17.74 3.97
CA SER A 77 2.04 18.57 2.85
C SER A 77 1.23 19.78 3.31
N ILE A 78 0.33 19.60 4.28
CA ILE A 78 -0.46 20.69 4.87
C ILE A 78 0.44 21.67 5.63
N GLN A 79 1.41 21.16 6.39
CA GLN A 79 2.37 22.02 7.12
C GLN A 79 3.19 22.91 6.18
N ASN A 80 3.63 22.36 5.05
CA ASN A 80 4.40 23.10 4.03
C ASN A 80 3.51 23.84 3.01
N LYS A 81 2.17 23.81 3.18
CA LYS A 81 1.19 24.44 2.28
C LYS A 81 1.33 24.01 0.81
N LEU A 82 1.56 22.72 0.59
CA LEU A 82 1.69 22.13 -0.74
C LEU A 82 0.37 21.52 -1.19
N ASP A 83 -0.01 21.83 -2.43
CA ASP A 83 -1.11 21.16 -3.13
C ASP A 83 -0.62 19.79 -3.62
N LEU A 84 -1.20 18.70 -3.11
CA LEU A 84 -0.77 17.32 -3.41
C LEU A 84 -0.72 17.04 -4.92
N GLU A 85 -1.79 17.36 -5.64
CA GLU A 85 -1.91 17.10 -7.09
C GLU A 85 -0.87 17.90 -7.90
N LYS A 86 -0.77 19.21 -7.65
CA LYS A 86 0.18 20.08 -8.35
C LYS A 86 1.62 19.68 -8.05
N GLY A 87 1.95 19.48 -6.79
CA GLY A 87 3.30 19.09 -6.40
C GLY A 87 3.73 17.76 -7.02
N MET A 88 2.81 16.80 -7.19
CA MET A 88 3.14 15.53 -7.88
C MET A 88 3.35 15.74 -9.38
N MET A 89 2.51 16.55 -10.02
CA MET A 89 2.68 16.89 -11.44
C MET A 89 3.99 17.62 -11.70
N ASP A 90 4.38 18.55 -10.83
CA ASP A 90 5.64 19.30 -10.93
C ASP A 90 6.86 18.40 -10.74
N CYS A 91 6.74 17.33 -9.94
CA CYS A 91 7.82 16.39 -9.65
C CYS A 91 8.00 15.33 -10.76
N LEU A 92 6.90 14.82 -11.31
CA LEU A 92 6.89 13.73 -12.30
C LEU A 92 6.75 14.19 -13.74
N TYR A 93 6.45 15.48 -13.97
CA TYR A 93 6.16 16.10 -15.28
C TYR A 93 5.08 15.37 -16.10
N ALA A 94 4.21 14.61 -15.44
CA ALA A 94 3.16 13.81 -16.06
C ALA A 94 1.90 13.82 -15.21
N LYS A 95 0.79 13.35 -15.79
CA LYS A 95 -0.48 13.22 -15.08
C LYS A 95 -0.35 12.21 -13.94
N CYS A 96 -0.66 12.65 -12.72
CA CYS A 96 -0.60 11.85 -11.52
C CYS A 96 -2.00 11.67 -10.92
N THR A 97 -2.34 10.45 -10.56
CA THR A 97 -3.57 10.11 -9.84
C THR A 97 -3.18 9.68 -8.43
N PRO A 98 -3.43 10.50 -7.40
CA PRO A 98 -3.19 10.08 -6.03
C PRO A 98 -4.24 9.05 -5.62
N CYS A 99 -3.77 7.96 -5.02
CA CYS A 99 -4.57 6.87 -4.54
C CYS A 99 -4.48 6.79 -3.01
N ILE A 100 -5.63 6.71 -2.34
CA ILE A 100 -5.73 6.56 -0.88
C ILE A 100 -6.32 5.19 -0.57
N THR A 101 -5.74 4.49 0.39
CA THR A 101 -6.29 3.21 0.88
C THR A 101 -7.26 3.43 2.02
N ASP A 102 -8.23 2.54 2.18
CA ASP A 102 -9.19 2.64 3.30
C ASP A 102 -8.52 2.63 4.68
N CYS A 103 -7.34 2.00 4.83
CA CYS A 103 -6.57 1.98 6.07
C CYS A 103 -6.07 3.37 6.45
N VAL A 104 -5.48 4.07 5.48
CA VAL A 104 -4.99 5.44 5.63
C VAL A 104 -6.17 6.36 5.97
N MET A 105 -7.33 6.12 5.35
CA MET A 105 -8.55 6.84 5.68
C MET A 105 -9.00 6.61 7.13
N ALA A 106 -8.99 5.35 7.58
CA ALA A 106 -9.33 4.99 8.95
C ALA A 106 -8.34 5.55 9.97
N GLU A 107 -7.05 5.65 9.64
CA GLU A 107 -6.03 6.28 10.47
C GLU A 107 -6.28 7.80 10.61
N LEU A 108 -6.61 8.50 9.53
CA LEU A 108 -6.97 9.92 9.57
C LEU A 108 -8.19 10.18 10.46
N GLU A 109 -9.19 9.29 10.43
CA GLU A 109 -10.37 9.40 11.27
C GLU A 109 -10.05 9.22 12.76
N LYS A 110 -9.11 8.31 13.10
CA LYS A 110 -8.65 8.09 14.48
C LYS A 110 -7.88 9.26 15.06
N LEU A 111 -7.10 9.97 14.24
CA LEU A 111 -6.29 11.11 14.67
C LEU A 111 -7.14 12.35 15.00
N GLY A 112 -8.44 12.35 14.65
CA GLY A 112 -9.45 13.25 15.20
C GLY A 112 -9.41 14.69 14.68
N GLN A 113 -9.79 15.65 15.54
CA GLN A 113 -10.11 17.04 15.14
C GLN A 113 -8.91 17.81 14.55
N LYS A 114 -7.68 17.50 14.96
CA LYS A 114 -6.46 18.17 14.46
C LYS A 114 -6.25 17.97 12.96
N TYR A 115 -6.78 16.88 12.40
CA TYR A 115 -6.57 16.47 11.01
C TYR A 115 -7.84 16.62 10.16
N ARG A 116 -8.80 17.45 10.60
CA ARG A 116 -10.05 17.70 9.86
C ARG A 116 -9.80 18.26 8.45
N VAL A 117 -8.74 19.05 8.26
CA VAL A 117 -8.33 19.57 6.95
C VAL A 117 -7.83 18.44 6.05
N ALA A 118 -6.96 17.57 6.58
CA ALA A 118 -6.47 16.39 5.86
C ALA A 118 -7.60 15.46 5.43
N LEU A 119 -8.60 15.26 6.30
CA LEU A 119 -9.76 14.43 6.00
C LEU A 119 -10.66 15.03 4.91
N ARG A 120 -10.73 16.36 4.78
CA ARG A 120 -11.44 17.01 3.66
C ARG A 120 -10.71 16.77 2.34
N ILE A 121 -9.40 16.98 2.34
CA ILE A 121 -8.54 16.78 1.17
C ILE A 121 -8.62 15.32 0.69
N ALA A 122 -8.51 14.37 1.62
CA ALA A 122 -8.61 12.93 1.30
C ALA A 122 -9.98 12.52 0.75
N LYS A 123 -11.04 13.30 0.97
CA LYS A 123 -12.38 13.03 0.45
C LYS A 123 -12.62 13.59 -0.95
N ASP A 124 -11.73 14.43 -1.46
CA ASP A 124 -11.90 15.08 -2.75
C ASP A 124 -11.96 14.04 -3.90
N PRO A 125 -12.78 14.27 -4.95
CA PRO A 125 -12.98 13.32 -6.04
C PRO A 125 -11.75 13.12 -6.93
N ARG A 126 -10.71 13.94 -6.75
CA ARG A 126 -9.43 13.82 -7.46
C ARG A 126 -8.61 12.63 -6.96
N PHE A 127 -8.91 12.14 -5.76
CA PHE A 127 -8.27 10.97 -5.17
C PHE A 127 -9.01 9.70 -5.55
N GLU A 128 -8.27 8.71 -6.05
CA GLU A 128 -8.79 7.37 -6.25
C GLU A 128 -8.80 6.62 -4.92
N ARG A 129 -9.94 6.06 -4.53
CA ARG A 129 -10.04 5.24 -3.31
C ARG A 129 -9.82 3.79 -3.63
N LEU A 130 -8.86 3.18 -2.94
CA LEU A 130 -8.49 1.78 -3.11
C LEU A 130 -9.02 0.95 -1.94
N PRO A 131 -9.97 0.02 -2.21
CA PRO A 131 -10.51 -0.82 -1.16
C PRO A 131 -9.46 -1.78 -0.62
N CYS A 132 -9.49 -2.04 0.69
CA CYS A 132 -8.60 -3.00 1.34
C CYS A 132 -9.35 -4.23 1.87
N THR A 133 -8.77 -5.42 1.70
CA THR A 133 -9.39 -6.71 2.06
C THR A 133 -8.73 -7.39 3.27
N HIS A 134 -8.15 -6.63 4.20
CA HIS A 134 -7.51 -7.19 5.40
C HIS A 134 -8.22 -6.75 6.68
N LYS A 135 -8.06 -7.56 7.72
CA LYS A 135 -8.61 -7.28 9.05
C LYS A 135 -7.57 -6.51 9.85
N GLY A 136 -7.83 -5.22 10.10
CA GLY A 136 -6.94 -4.33 10.83
C GLY A 136 -6.79 -2.99 10.12
N THR A 137 -6.20 -2.01 10.81
CA THR A 137 -6.02 -0.65 10.29
C THR A 137 -4.55 -0.25 10.37
N TYR A 138 -3.63 -1.15 10.02
CA TYR A 138 -2.21 -0.83 9.93
C TYR A 138 -1.91 -0.46 8.48
N ALA A 139 -1.79 0.84 8.18
CA ALA A 139 -1.57 1.32 6.82
C ALA A 139 -0.19 0.89 6.29
N ASP A 140 0.85 0.90 7.11
CA ASP A 140 2.21 0.49 6.74
C ASP A 140 2.23 -0.88 6.04
N ASP A 141 1.62 -1.88 6.69
CA ASP A 141 1.64 -3.26 6.22
C ASP A 141 0.76 -3.40 4.97
N CYS A 142 -0.38 -2.70 4.92
CA CYS A 142 -1.23 -2.62 3.73
C CYS A 142 -0.47 -2.08 2.51
N ILE A 143 0.28 -0.99 2.69
CA ILE A 143 1.06 -0.36 1.62
C ILE A 143 2.15 -1.32 1.14
N VAL A 144 2.89 -1.94 2.07
CA VAL A 144 3.97 -2.89 1.73
C VAL A 144 3.41 -4.10 0.97
N ASP A 145 2.31 -4.69 1.43
CA ASP A 145 1.70 -5.84 0.78
C ASP A 145 1.18 -5.49 -0.62
N ARG A 146 0.50 -4.35 -0.76
CA ARG A 146 -0.05 -3.88 -2.04
C ARG A 146 1.05 -3.62 -3.06
N VAL A 147 2.12 -2.95 -2.64
CA VAL A 147 3.28 -2.63 -3.48
C VAL A 147 4.05 -3.89 -3.87
N THR A 148 4.09 -4.89 -2.99
CA THR A 148 4.74 -6.18 -3.26
C THR A 148 3.97 -6.98 -4.31
N GLN A 149 2.64 -6.99 -4.23
CA GLN A 149 1.75 -7.66 -5.19
C GLN A 149 1.72 -6.92 -6.54
N HIS A 150 1.51 -5.61 -6.48
CA HIS A 150 1.37 -4.75 -7.65
C HIS A 150 2.44 -3.67 -7.61
N LYS A 151 3.43 -3.81 -8.49
CA LYS A 151 4.57 -2.89 -8.55
C LYS A 151 4.27 -1.65 -9.40
N CYS A 152 3.02 -1.38 -9.74
CA CYS A 152 2.61 -0.24 -10.58
C CYS A 152 2.32 1.04 -9.78
N TYR A 153 2.86 1.16 -8.56
CA TYR A 153 2.61 2.29 -7.66
C TYR A 153 3.89 3.01 -7.27
N ILE A 154 3.78 4.32 -7.16
CA ILE A 154 4.76 5.19 -6.49
C ILE A 154 4.29 5.36 -5.05
N VAL A 155 5.16 5.27 -4.06
CA VAL A 155 4.76 5.45 -2.65
C VAL A 155 5.18 6.84 -2.16
N ALA A 156 4.22 7.63 -1.69
CA ALA A 156 4.45 8.92 -1.06
C ALA A 156 4.45 8.77 0.46
N THR A 157 5.64 8.75 1.07
CA THR A 157 5.79 8.62 2.52
C THR A 157 6.97 9.44 3.05
N CYS A 158 6.82 9.95 4.28
CA CYS A 158 7.89 10.62 5.01
C CYS A 158 8.54 9.71 6.05
N ASP A 159 7.99 8.52 6.30
CA ASP A 159 8.41 7.68 7.42
C ASP A 159 9.70 6.91 7.15
N ARG A 160 10.59 6.94 8.14
CA ARG A 160 11.93 6.33 8.02
C ARG A 160 11.84 4.81 7.97
N ASP A 161 10.97 4.22 8.79
CA ASP A 161 10.81 2.76 8.88
C ASP A 161 10.11 2.19 7.65
N LEU A 162 9.03 2.84 7.18
CA LEU A 162 8.33 2.43 5.97
C LEU A 162 9.24 2.54 4.74
N LYS A 163 10.02 3.63 4.62
CA LYS A 163 11.07 3.76 3.59
C LYS A 163 12.06 2.60 3.63
N ARG A 164 12.54 2.21 4.81
CA ARG A 164 13.48 1.07 4.95
C ARG A 164 12.84 -0.24 4.49
N ARG A 165 11.55 -0.47 4.75
CA ARG A 165 10.82 -1.66 4.28
C ARG A 165 10.66 -1.64 2.75
N ILE A 166 10.18 -0.54 2.17
CA ILE A 166 9.95 -0.40 0.72
C ILE A 166 11.27 -0.46 -0.06
N ARG A 167 12.38 0.03 0.50
CA ARG A 167 13.71 -0.08 -0.13
C ARG A 167 14.15 -1.52 -0.39
N LYS A 168 13.61 -2.51 0.32
CA LYS A 168 13.86 -3.95 0.08
C LYS A 168 13.15 -4.45 -1.16
N VAL A 169 12.05 -3.82 -1.56
CA VAL A 169 11.30 -4.15 -2.78
C VAL A 169 11.92 -3.40 -3.97
N PRO A 170 12.45 -4.10 -4.98
CA PRO A 170 12.99 -3.46 -6.18
C PRO A 170 11.87 -2.98 -7.10
N GLY A 171 12.11 -1.87 -7.82
CA GLY A 171 11.20 -1.34 -8.84
C GLY A 171 10.12 -0.38 -8.33
N VAL A 172 10.17 -0.01 -7.05
CA VAL A 172 9.19 0.89 -6.42
C VAL A 172 9.86 2.23 -6.10
N PRO A 173 9.46 3.33 -6.75
CA PRO A 173 9.93 4.67 -6.42
C PRO A 173 9.28 5.20 -5.14
N ILE A 174 10.03 6.01 -4.38
CA ILE A 174 9.56 6.59 -3.11
C ILE A 174 9.60 8.11 -3.22
N MET A 175 8.46 8.75 -3.06
CA MET A 175 8.33 10.20 -3.02
C MET A 175 8.32 10.71 -1.58
N TYR A 176 9.04 11.80 -1.33
CA TYR A 176 9.14 12.43 -0.01
C TYR A 176 9.22 13.95 -0.13
N ILE A 177 8.99 14.64 0.98
CA ILE A 177 8.96 16.11 1.02
C ILE A 177 10.31 16.65 1.51
N THR A 178 10.86 17.63 0.80
CA THR A 178 12.06 18.38 1.17
C THR A 178 11.87 19.86 0.96
N LYS A 179 12.02 20.67 2.01
CA LYS A 179 12.09 22.15 1.95
C LYS A 179 11.06 22.80 0.98
N HIS A 180 9.80 22.36 1.01
CA HIS A 180 8.69 22.82 0.16
C HIS A 180 8.61 22.26 -1.27
N GLN A 181 9.35 21.21 -1.60
CA GLN A 181 9.22 20.50 -2.89
C GLN A 181 9.10 18.99 -2.65
N TYR A 182 8.43 18.31 -3.58
CA TYR A 182 8.46 16.85 -3.63
C TYR A 182 9.69 16.39 -4.38
N SER A 183 10.39 15.44 -3.77
CA SER A 183 11.56 14.78 -4.33
C SER A 183 11.28 13.29 -4.41
N ILE A 184 11.81 12.63 -5.44
CA ILE A 184 11.65 11.19 -5.61
C ILE A 184 13.00 10.49 -5.46
N GLU A 185 13.01 9.46 -4.62
CA GLU A 185 14.08 8.49 -4.49
C GLU A 185 13.82 7.33 -5.46
N ARG A 186 14.87 6.89 -6.18
CA ARG A 186 14.84 5.75 -7.13
C ARG A 186 13.87 5.94 -8.30
N LEU A 187 14.19 6.86 -9.21
CA LEU A 187 13.75 6.68 -10.61
C LEU A 187 14.89 6.03 -11.41
N PRO A 188 14.62 4.93 -12.12
CA PRO A 188 15.61 4.36 -13.01
C PRO A 188 16.08 5.30 -14.13
N GLU A 189 15.25 6.27 -14.55
CA GLU A 189 15.54 7.22 -15.64
C GLU A 189 15.98 8.62 -15.18
N ALA A 190 15.53 9.11 -14.02
CA ALA A 190 15.76 10.51 -13.63
C ALA A 190 17.08 10.76 -12.86
N THR A 191 17.81 9.71 -12.44
CA THR A 191 19.09 9.88 -11.72
C THR A 191 20.31 10.01 -12.64
N ILE A 192 20.13 10.01 -13.97
CA ILE A 192 21.20 10.37 -14.94
C ILE A 192 21.26 11.90 -15.19
N GLY A 193 20.30 12.69 -14.71
CA GLY A 193 20.18 14.12 -15.01
C GLY A 193 20.76 15.09 -13.98
N GLY A 194 21.61 14.65 -13.05
CA GLY A 194 22.18 15.47 -11.98
C GLY A 194 23.61 15.95 -12.27
N GLY A 195 23.77 16.84 -13.24
CA GLY A 195 25.05 17.50 -13.57
C GLY A 195 25.52 17.20 -14.99
N PHE A 196 25.76 18.26 -15.79
CA PHE A 196 26.17 18.25 -17.21
C PHE A 196 25.06 18.00 -18.26
N TYR A 197 24.09 18.91 -18.37
CA TYR A 197 23.38 19.12 -19.64
C TYR A 197 23.37 20.62 -19.97
N LEU A 198 24.54 21.14 -20.35
CA LEU A 198 24.66 22.43 -21.04
C LEU A 198 25.11 22.30 -22.51
N SER A 199 25.14 21.09 -23.07
CA SER A 199 25.67 20.89 -24.44
C SER A 199 24.86 19.98 -25.36
N PHE A 200 23.77 19.34 -24.89
CA PHE A 200 23.02 18.40 -25.74
C PHE A 200 21.68 18.93 -26.28
N GLN A 201 21.28 20.14 -25.89
CA GLN A 201 20.02 20.74 -26.32
C GLN A 201 20.02 21.21 -27.79
N LEU A 202 21.15 21.12 -28.50
CA LEU A 202 21.25 21.57 -29.89
C LEU A 202 21.00 20.48 -30.94
N LEU A 203 21.00 19.17 -30.59
CA LEU A 203 20.92 18.11 -31.60
C LEU A 203 19.56 17.43 -31.76
N CYS A 204 18.61 17.64 -30.85
CA CYS A 204 17.31 16.93 -30.90
C CYS A 204 16.14 17.83 -31.36
N PHE A 205 16.43 18.99 -31.96
CA PHE A 205 15.42 19.88 -32.55
C PHE A 205 15.23 19.69 -34.07
N MET A 206 15.89 18.69 -34.67
CA MET A 206 15.90 18.48 -36.13
C MET A 206 15.07 17.30 -36.66
N GLN A 207 14.25 16.64 -35.84
CA GLN A 207 13.26 15.66 -36.34
C GLN A 207 11.95 15.73 -35.56
N LEU A 208 11.10 16.67 -35.99
CA LEU A 208 9.64 16.58 -35.95
C LEU A 208 9.16 15.36 -36.79
N PRO A 209 7.96 14.77 -36.56
CA PRO A 209 6.70 15.48 -36.83
C PRO A 209 5.51 15.24 -35.87
N GLU A 210 4.63 16.24 -35.95
CA GLU A 210 3.25 16.34 -35.48
C GLU A 210 2.37 15.17 -35.93
N PHE A 211 1.49 14.65 -35.07
CA PHE A 211 0.29 13.87 -35.43
C PHE A 211 -0.70 13.96 -34.25
N GLU A 212 -1.62 14.93 -34.29
CA GLU A 212 -2.99 14.87 -34.81
C GLU A 212 -4.05 14.65 -33.71
N THR A 213 -4.64 15.77 -33.31
CA THR A 213 -5.97 15.87 -32.69
C THR A 213 -7.05 15.68 -33.76
N SER A 214 -7.70 14.52 -33.87
CA SER A 214 -8.98 14.42 -34.61
C SER A 214 -9.78 13.14 -34.34
N GLU A 215 -10.30 12.92 -33.14
CA GLU A 215 -11.33 11.87 -32.96
C GLU A 215 -12.29 12.16 -31.80
N MET A 216 -13.10 13.23 -31.92
CA MET A 216 -14.28 13.40 -31.07
C MET A 216 -15.38 14.25 -31.71
N ARG A 217 -15.77 13.93 -32.94
CA ARG A 217 -17.09 14.27 -33.51
C ARG A 217 -17.51 13.21 -34.54
N ARG A 218 -18.27 12.21 -34.10
CA ARG A 218 -19.31 11.44 -34.82
C ARG A 218 -19.52 10.08 -34.14
N ALA A 219 -20.46 10.03 -33.22
CA ALA A 219 -21.41 8.96 -32.95
C ALA A 219 -22.34 9.43 -31.83
#